data_AF-A0A5B8VQ35-F1
#
_entry.id   AF-A0A5B8VQ35-F1
#
_cell.length_a   1.000
_cell.length_b   1.000
_cell.length_c   1.000
_cell.angle_alpha   90.00
_cell.angle_beta   90.00
_cell.angle_gamma   90.00
#
_symmetry.space_group_name_H-M   'P 1'
#
loop_
_entity.id
_entity.type
_entity.pdbx_description
1 polymer ?
#
loop_
_entity_poly.entity_id
_entity_poly.type
_entity_poly.pdbx_seq_one_letter_code
_entity_poly.pdbx_strand_id
1 'polypeptide(L)'
;MKKLVLLSCVFYFMITSIYAQHNNNEPYRPVFHFTPKSGWMNDPNGMVYYNGIYHLFFQYNPDSTVWGPMHWGHAVSKDLVHWKELPIALYPDSLGTIFSGSAVIDVNNTAGFGSDAMVAIFTQHNPELEKNGSDKFQNQSIAFSLNGGKSWTKYKGNPVIKNPGIRDFRDPKVSWYAPAKKWIMTLATLDHITFYASTDLKHWQKESTFGKGSGAHGGVWECPDLFPLTYKGRQVWVLIVNVNPGGPNGGSATQYFTGTFDGHQFKADDLQTKWLDYGPDEYAGVTWSNTGETKLFIGWMSNWEYAQVVPTKSWRSATTTPRELSLERIDNQYLIASKPVKAIDDLKGQTKILTNLVVNGSLDLTQSAKMDKGIFQLDLKAIKPADFAIELSNDQGDMVAIGYDKSRNVYYIDRTQSGLTAFSKNFAGKHTAPRFAKNDIINLKLLVDKASVELFADDGLTTMTSIIFPHAPLNKIKINTTQKNLAIKKVKLKRLE
;
A
#
# COMPACT_ATOMS: atom_id res chain seq x y z
N MET A 1 -46.37 32.61 44.20
CA MET A 1 -45.02 32.35 43.62
C MET A 1 -45.06 31.03 42.86
N LYS A 2 -45.17 31.09 41.52
CA LYS A 2 -45.17 29.93 40.64
C LYS A 2 -43.71 29.53 40.36
N LYS A 3 -43.32 28.31 40.72
CA LYS A 3 -41.99 27.75 40.41
C LYS A 3 -41.95 27.33 38.95
N LEU A 4 -41.07 27.99 38.18
CA LEU A 4 -40.73 27.68 36.81
C LEU A 4 -39.81 26.45 36.82
N VAL A 5 -40.26 25.33 36.26
CA VAL A 5 -39.41 24.16 36.02
C VAL A 5 -38.74 24.37 34.67
N LEU A 6 -37.43 24.61 34.70
CA LEU A 6 -36.61 24.78 33.51
C LEU A 6 -36.35 23.38 32.90
N LEU A 7 -36.94 23.10 31.74
CA LEU A 7 -36.62 21.91 30.96
C LEU A 7 -35.23 22.11 30.31
N SER A 8 -34.22 21.38 30.78
CA SER A 8 -32.91 21.32 30.13
C SER A 8 -33.01 20.43 28.88
N CYS A 9 -33.14 21.03 27.70
CA CYS A 9 -32.99 20.33 26.43
C CYS A 9 -31.51 19.91 26.23
N VAL A 10 -31.22 18.64 26.45
CA VAL A 10 -29.95 18.02 26.06
C VAL A 10 -29.97 17.82 24.54
N PHE A 11 -29.29 18.69 23.80
CA PHE A 11 -29.03 18.48 22.38
C PHE A 11 -28.02 17.34 22.22
N TYR A 12 -28.50 16.15 21.85
CA TYR A 12 -27.66 15.11 21.27
C TYR A 12 -27.17 15.60 19.91
N PHE A 13 -25.95 16.13 19.84
CA PHE A 13 -25.24 16.24 18.57
C PHE A 13 -24.92 14.82 18.10
N MET A 14 -25.74 14.27 17.19
CA MET A 14 -25.28 13.18 16.32
C MET A 14 -24.14 13.74 15.47
N ILE A 15 -22.90 13.50 15.88
CA ILE A 15 -21.73 13.69 15.02
C ILE A 15 -21.84 12.59 13.96
N THR A 16 -22.45 12.88 12.83
CA THR A 16 -22.34 12.05 11.64
C THR A 16 -20.85 12.06 11.25
N SER A 17 -20.20 10.91 11.44
CA SER A 17 -18.81 10.75 11.01
C SER A 17 -18.82 10.65 9.48
N ILE A 18 -18.56 11.76 8.81
CA ILE A 18 -18.39 11.79 7.35
C ILE A 18 -17.02 11.16 7.05
N TYR A 19 -17.03 9.96 6.46
CA TYR A 19 -15.81 9.29 5.98
C TYR A 19 -15.17 10.08 4.84
N ALA A 20 -13.85 10.02 4.71
CA ALA A 20 -13.11 10.72 3.65
C ALA A 20 -13.61 10.30 2.24
N GLN A 21 -14.04 9.05 2.11
CA GLN A 21 -14.59 8.46 0.88
C GLN A 21 -16.03 8.94 0.55
N HIS A 22 -16.70 9.69 1.44
CA HIS A 22 -18.15 9.94 1.32
C HIS A 22 -18.54 11.04 0.32
N ASN A 23 -17.58 11.80 -0.25
CA ASN A 23 -17.86 12.77 -1.31
C ASN A 23 -17.71 12.14 -2.71
N ASN A 24 -18.55 11.14 -2.97
CA ASN A 24 -18.38 10.15 -4.04
C ASN A 24 -18.78 10.59 -5.46
N ASN A 25 -19.11 11.88 -5.66
CA ASN A 25 -19.65 12.40 -6.92
C ASN A 25 -18.57 12.75 -7.95
N GLU A 26 -17.30 12.80 -7.56
CA GLU A 26 -16.20 13.01 -8.51
C GLU A 26 -15.87 11.69 -9.23
N PRO A 27 -15.68 11.71 -10.57
CA PRO A 27 -15.22 10.54 -11.32
C PRO A 27 -13.95 9.93 -10.71
N TYR A 28 -13.82 8.60 -10.85
CA TYR A 28 -12.66 7.83 -10.43
C TYR A 28 -12.39 7.76 -8.92
N ARG A 29 -13.13 8.49 -8.07
CA ARG A 29 -12.91 8.46 -6.62
C ARG A 29 -13.27 7.06 -6.06
N PRO A 30 -12.29 6.29 -5.54
CA PRO A 30 -12.52 4.95 -5.01
C PRO A 30 -13.49 4.97 -3.82
N VAL A 31 -14.18 3.85 -3.62
CA VAL A 31 -15.14 3.70 -2.52
C VAL A 31 -14.48 3.09 -1.28
N PHE A 32 -13.59 2.11 -1.43
CA PHE A 32 -13.00 1.39 -0.30
C PHE A 32 -11.48 1.54 -0.16
N HIS A 33 -10.84 2.26 -1.09
CA HIS A 33 -9.45 2.70 -0.94
C HIS A 33 -9.38 4.06 -0.26
N PHE A 34 -8.30 4.35 0.45
CA PHE A 34 -8.11 5.69 1.00
C PHE A 34 -7.68 6.67 -0.12
N THR A 35 -8.26 7.87 -0.09
CA THR A 35 -7.82 9.04 -0.87
C THR A 35 -7.91 10.28 0.03
N PRO A 36 -7.05 11.29 -0.13
CA PRO A 36 -7.28 12.56 0.51
C PRO A 36 -8.54 13.22 -0.09
N LYS A 37 -9.19 14.07 0.70
CA LYS A 37 -10.32 14.89 0.22
C LYS A 37 -9.96 15.70 -1.03
N SER A 38 -8.76 16.28 -1.04
CA SER A 38 -8.22 17.06 -2.15
C SER A 38 -6.69 17.04 -2.15
N GLY A 39 -6.07 17.51 -3.23
CA GLY A 39 -4.62 17.62 -3.35
C GLY A 39 -3.96 16.31 -3.81
N TRP A 40 -2.66 16.20 -3.60
CA TRP A 40 -1.85 15.05 -4.01
C TRP A 40 -1.49 14.19 -2.80
N MET A 41 -1.63 12.86 -2.91
CA MET A 41 -0.92 11.93 -2.04
C MET A 41 0.08 11.05 -2.80
N ASN A 42 1.18 10.69 -2.12
CA ASN A 42 1.98 9.53 -2.48
C ASN A 42 2.12 8.57 -1.30
N ASP A 43 3.34 8.35 -0.82
CA ASP A 43 3.72 7.26 0.06
C ASP A 43 2.88 7.21 1.34
N PRO A 44 2.40 6.02 1.77
CA PRO A 44 1.92 5.84 3.13
C PRO A 44 3.07 6.03 4.13
N ASN A 45 2.82 6.74 5.21
CA ASN A 45 3.81 7.10 6.23
C ASN A 45 3.27 6.86 7.63
N GLY A 46 4.19 6.84 8.60
CA GLY A 46 3.83 6.94 10.02
C GLY A 46 2.87 5.85 10.51
N MET A 47 2.75 4.73 9.80
CA MET A 47 1.67 3.78 10.01
C MET A 47 1.86 3.06 11.34
N VAL A 48 0.94 3.30 12.27
CA VAL A 48 1.00 2.77 13.64
C VAL A 48 -0.39 2.42 14.12
N TYR A 49 -0.53 1.26 14.75
CA TYR A 49 -1.74 0.89 15.46
C TYR A 49 -1.62 1.34 16.92
N TYR A 50 -2.61 2.05 17.45
CA TYR A 50 -2.61 2.50 18.84
C TYR A 50 -4.02 2.63 19.38
N ASN A 51 -4.28 2.04 20.55
CA ASN A 51 -5.55 2.11 21.28
C ASN A 51 -6.80 1.86 20.40
N GLY A 52 -6.79 0.79 19.61
CA GLY A 52 -7.92 0.42 18.76
C GLY A 52 -8.00 1.18 17.43
N ILE A 53 -7.04 2.05 17.13
CA ILE A 53 -7.03 2.89 15.94
C ILE A 53 -5.81 2.58 15.07
N TYR A 54 -6.05 2.35 13.78
CA TYR A 54 -5.03 2.35 12.75
C TYR A 54 -4.81 3.77 12.25
N HIS A 55 -3.57 4.25 12.36
CA HIS A 55 -3.15 5.54 11.81
C HIS A 55 -2.54 5.32 10.43
N LEU A 56 -2.95 6.12 9.46
CA LEU A 56 -2.35 6.24 8.14
C LEU A 56 -1.92 7.71 7.98
N PHE A 57 -0.63 7.98 8.08
CA PHE A 57 -0.10 9.24 7.57
C PHE A 57 0.30 9.04 6.11
N PHE A 58 0.53 10.12 5.39
CA PHE A 58 0.88 10.03 3.98
C PHE A 58 1.57 11.30 3.51
N GLN A 59 2.48 11.17 2.54
CA GLN A 59 3.05 12.31 1.82
C GLN A 59 1.92 13.09 1.16
N TYR A 60 1.85 14.40 1.44
CA TYR A 60 0.69 15.21 1.07
C TYR A 60 1.09 16.60 0.53
N ASN A 61 0.53 16.98 -0.61
CA ASN A 61 0.49 18.38 -1.06
C ASN A 61 -0.96 18.88 -0.96
N PRO A 62 -1.29 19.75 0.01
CA PRO A 62 -2.64 20.29 0.17
C PRO A 62 -3.05 21.25 -0.96
N ASP A 63 -2.08 21.89 -1.60
CA ASP A 63 -2.31 23.06 -2.45
C ASP A 63 -2.40 22.71 -3.94
N SER A 64 -2.07 21.47 -4.32
CA SER A 64 -2.06 21.03 -5.71
C SER A 64 -2.26 19.53 -5.84
N THR A 65 -2.77 19.09 -6.99
CA THR A 65 -2.86 17.68 -7.36
C THR A 65 -1.60 17.14 -8.03
N VAL A 66 -0.49 17.89 -8.04
CA VAL A 66 0.84 17.36 -8.40
C VAL A 66 1.78 17.41 -7.20
N TRP A 67 2.85 16.63 -7.29
CA TRP A 67 3.90 16.63 -6.28
C TRP A 67 4.47 18.05 -6.06
N GLY A 68 4.76 18.38 -4.81
CA GLY A 68 5.19 19.72 -4.41
C GLY A 68 5.71 19.73 -2.96
N PRO A 69 5.61 20.87 -2.25
CA PRO A 69 6.02 20.96 -0.87
C PRO A 69 5.29 19.95 0.02
N MET A 70 6.02 18.91 0.43
CA MET A 70 5.43 17.78 1.12
C MET A 70 5.16 18.06 2.60
N HIS A 71 3.99 17.60 3.03
CA HIS A 71 3.50 17.51 4.39
C HIS A 71 3.26 16.04 4.74
N TRP A 72 3.00 15.74 6.01
CA TRP A 72 2.29 14.51 6.37
C TRP A 72 0.82 14.79 6.59
N GLY A 73 -0.02 14.33 5.66
CA GLY A 73 -1.46 14.18 5.89
C GLY A 73 -1.74 13.08 6.91
N HIS A 74 -2.97 13.01 7.41
CA HIS A 74 -3.35 12.04 8.44
C HIS A 74 -4.78 11.55 8.28
N ALA A 75 -4.96 10.23 8.31
CA ALA A 75 -6.24 9.57 8.42
C ALA A 75 -6.21 8.46 9.48
N VAL A 76 -7.38 8.14 10.01
CA VAL A 76 -7.54 7.07 10.99
C VAL A 76 -8.69 6.14 10.63
N SER A 77 -8.56 4.87 10.98
CA SER A 77 -9.60 3.86 10.83
C SER A 77 -9.61 2.90 12.01
N LYS A 78 -10.75 2.25 12.26
CA LYS A 78 -10.87 1.13 13.20
C LYS A 78 -10.79 -0.24 12.52
N ASP A 79 -10.93 -0.27 11.20
CA ASP A 79 -11.11 -1.50 10.41
C ASP A 79 -10.29 -1.53 9.12
N LEU A 80 -9.43 -0.51 8.91
CA LEU A 80 -8.57 -0.32 7.74
C LEU A 80 -9.30 0.02 6.44
N VAL A 81 -10.63 0.17 6.45
CA VAL A 81 -11.41 0.43 5.23
C VAL A 81 -12.17 1.75 5.34
N HIS A 82 -12.80 2.02 6.48
CA HIS A 82 -13.54 3.25 6.72
C HIS A 82 -12.63 4.31 7.32
N TRP A 83 -12.13 5.20 6.47
CA TRP A 83 -11.14 6.20 6.86
C TRP A 83 -11.76 7.55 7.19
N LYS A 84 -11.33 8.12 8.30
CA LYS A 84 -11.59 9.51 8.68
C LYS A 84 -10.31 10.32 8.52
N GLU A 85 -10.29 11.23 7.56
CA GLU A 85 -9.21 12.19 7.39
C GLU A 85 -9.23 13.23 8.52
N LEU A 86 -8.06 13.51 9.07
CA LEU A 86 -7.78 14.43 10.17
C LEU A 86 -6.95 15.62 9.64
N PRO A 87 -6.73 16.68 10.43
CA PRO A 87 -5.82 17.76 10.06
C PRO A 87 -4.40 17.22 9.74
N ILE A 88 -3.67 17.99 8.93
CA ILE A 88 -2.25 17.72 8.62
C ILE A 88 -1.46 17.53 9.92
N ALA A 89 -0.66 16.47 9.96
CA ALA A 89 0.11 16.09 11.15
C ALA A 89 1.43 16.87 11.25
N LEU A 90 2.18 16.97 10.15
CA LEU A 90 3.47 17.64 10.09
C LEU A 90 3.52 18.60 8.91
N TYR A 91 3.80 19.86 9.20
CA TYR A 91 4.04 20.92 8.22
C TYR A 91 5.54 21.12 7.99
N PRO A 92 5.98 21.58 6.80
CA PRO A 92 7.33 22.08 6.57
C PRO A 92 7.78 23.11 7.60
N ASP A 93 9.09 23.24 7.82
CA ASP A 93 9.69 24.30 8.63
C ASP A 93 11.01 24.78 8.02
N SER A 94 11.82 25.51 8.81
CA SER A 94 13.12 26.02 8.35
C SER A 94 14.14 24.94 8.00
N LEU A 95 13.93 23.68 8.39
CA LEU A 95 14.79 22.56 7.98
C LEU A 95 14.39 21.99 6.62
N GLY A 96 13.19 22.27 6.13
CA GLY A 96 12.69 21.78 4.85
C GLY A 96 11.25 21.27 4.85
N THR A 97 10.91 20.58 3.78
CA THR A 97 9.64 19.85 3.60
C THR A 97 9.71 18.49 4.28
N ILE A 98 8.54 17.91 4.53
CA ILE A 98 8.41 16.66 5.29
C ILE A 98 8.30 15.51 4.29
N PHE A 99 9.38 14.74 4.17
CA PHE A 99 9.45 13.52 3.37
C PHE A 99 9.06 12.30 4.20
N SER A 100 8.98 11.15 3.52
CA SER A 100 8.49 9.88 4.06
C SER A 100 9.22 9.41 5.30
N GLY A 101 8.59 8.47 6.01
CA GLY A 101 9.08 7.91 7.25
C GLY A 101 8.04 7.10 8.00
N SER A 102 8.32 6.83 9.28
CA SER A 102 7.57 5.89 10.10
C SER A 102 7.17 6.48 11.45
N ALA A 103 6.34 5.75 12.21
CA ALA A 103 6.01 6.09 13.58
C ALA A 103 6.01 4.85 14.46
N VAL A 104 6.32 5.04 15.74
CA VAL A 104 6.35 4.00 16.77
C VAL A 104 5.66 4.50 18.04
N ILE A 105 5.25 3.58 18.91
CA ILE A 105 4.81 3.90 20.27
C ILE A 105 5.97 3.61 21.22
N ASP A 106 6.51 4.66 21.83
CA ASP A 106 7.57 4.57 22.83
C ASP A 106 6.97 4.31 24.22
N VAL A 107 6.47 3.09 24.41
CA VAL A 107 5.80 2.64 25.65
C VAL A 107 6.68 2.88 26.89
N ASN A 108 7.99 2.66 26.75
CA ASN A 108 8.94 2.75 27.86
C ASN A 108 9.54 4.15 28.05
N ASN A 109 9.05 5.16 27.32
CA ASN A 109 9.57 6.54 27.39
C ASN A 109 11.10 6.61 27.19
N THR A 110 11.63 5.77 26.31
CA THR A 110 13.07 5.73 26.01
C THR A 110 13.58 7.06 25.46
N ALA A 111 12.75 7.80 24.72
CA ALA A 111 13.08 9.12 24.20
C ALA A 111 12.93 10.26 25.22
N GLY A 112 12.23 10.03 26.32
CA GLY A 112 12.00 11.04 27.36
C GLY A 112 10.90 12.07 27.03
N PHE A 113 10.00 11.78 26.08
CA PHE A 113 8.88 12.66 25.72
C PHE A 113 7.61 12.41 26.55
N GLY A 114 7.52 11.27 27.22
CA GLY A 114 6.36 10.78 27.96
C GLY A 114 6.11 9.29 27.66
N SER A 115 5.54 8.56 28.61
CA SER A 115 5.09 7.18 28.36
C SER A 115 4.04 7.13 27.26
N ASP A 116 4.11 6.08 26.43
CA ASP A 116 3.23 5.86 25.28
C ASP A 116 3.23 7.02 24.27
N ALA A 117 4.32 7.80 24.24
CA ALA A 117 4.49 8.81 23.21
C ALA A 117 4.52 8.15 21.84
N MET A 118 3.67 8.63 20.93
CA MET A 118 3.79 8.28 19.52
C MET A 118 4.91 9.14 18.94
N VAL A 119 5.97 8.51 18.45
CA VAL A 119 7.13 9.20 17.88
C VAL A 119 7.15 8.95 16.38
N ALA A 120 7.10 10.03 15.60
CA ALA A 120 7.30 10.04 14.16
C ALA A 120 8.78 10.28 13.87
N ILE A 121 9.31 9.52 12.90
CA ILE A 121 10.67 9.63 12.40
C ILE A 121 10.55 9.81 10.89
N PHE A 122 11.11 10.89 10.37
CA PHE A 122 10.85 11.34 9.00
C PHE A 122 12.06 12.04 8.40
N THR A 123 12.12 12.08 7.08
CA THR A 123 13.13 12.86 6.37
C THR A 123 12.71 14.32 6.25
N GLN A 124 13.60 15.24 6.58
CA GLN A 124 13.53 16.65 6.23
C GLN A 124 14.27 16.86 4.91
N HIS A 125 13.60 17.47 3.93
CA HIS A 125 14.15 17.75 2.61
C HIS A 125 14.27 19.27 2.39
N ASN A 126 15.50 19.77 2.22
CA ASN A 126 15.75 21.18 1.97
C ASN A 126 15.90 21.45 0.46
N PRO A 127 14.87 22.00 -0.22
CA PRO A 127 14.91 22.22 -1.67
C PRO A 127 15.93 23.28 -2.11
N GLU A 128 16.30 24.22 -1.24
CA GLU A 128 17.31 25.24 -1.57
C GLU A 128 18.71 24.64 -1.62
N LEU A 129 19.05 23.77 -0.66
CA LEU A 129 20.30 23.04 -0.67
C LEU A 129 20.41 22.11 -1.88
N GLU A 130 19.32 21.41 -2.24
CA GLU A 130 19.28 20.57 -3.43
C GLU A 130 19.50 21.40 -4.71
N LYS A 131 18.77 22.52 -4.86
CA LYS A 131 18.89 23.42 -6.01
C LYS A 131 20.30 23.98 -6.18
N ASN A 132 21.01 24.18 -5.08
CA ASN A 132 22.40 24.65 -5.06
C ASN A 132 23.43 23.52 -5.25
N GLY A 133 23.00 22.29 -5.56
CA GLY A 133 23.87 21.15 -5.86
C GLY A 133 24.50 20.48 -4.65
N SER A 134 24.00 20.73 -3.44
CA SER A 134 24.43 19.99 -2.24
C SER A 134 23.93 18.56 -2.29
N ASP A 135 24.64 17.62 -1.65
CA ASP A 135 24.15 16.26 -1.34
C ASP A 135 23.75 16.11 0.14
N LYS A 136 23.59 17.23 0.87
CA LYS A 136 23.23 17.23 2.31
C LYS A 136 21.81 17.69 2.59
N PHE A 137 20.97 17.71 1.56
CA PHE A 137 19.62 18.28 1.62
C PHE A 137 18.59 17.36 2.28
N GLN A 138 18.86 16.06 2.46
CA GLN A 138 17.97 15.12 3.14
C GLN A 138 18.53 14.72 4.51
N ASN A 139 17.85 15.03 5.62
CA ASN A 139 18.29 14.70 6.99
C ASN A 139 17.18 14.00 7.77
N GLN A 140 17.49 13.20 8.80
CA GLN A 140 16.46 12.48 9.56
C GLN A 140 16.09 13.24 10.83
N SER A 141 14.80 13.45 11.05
CA SER A 141 14.22 14.21 12.14
C SER A 141 13.13 13.42 12.86
N ILE A 142 12.78 13.85 14.08
CA ILE A 142 11.70 13.26 14.86
C ILE A 142 10.69 14.30 15.35
N ALA A 143 9.46 13.85 15.54
CA ALA A 143 8.40 14.57 16.22
C ALA A 143 7.67 13.61 17.17
N PHE A 144 7.00 14.12 18.19
CA PHE A 144 6.25 13.29 19.12
C PHE A 144 4.84 13.83 19.36
N SER A 145 3.94 12.91 19.69
CA SER A 145 2.56 13.18 20.06
C SER A 145 2.22 12.49 21.37
N LEU A 146 1.63 13.24 22.29
CA LEU A 146 1.18 12.77 23.61
C LEU A 146 -0.35 12.61 23.69
N ASN A 147 -1.04 12.73 22.56
CA ASN A 147 -2.51 12.69 22.49
C ASN A 147 -3.01 11.76 21.38
N GLY A 148 -2.27 10.68 21.14
CA GLY A 148 -2.62 9.65 20.15
C GLY A 148 -2.57 10.17 18.72
N GLY A 149 -1.53 10.93 18.37
CA GLY A 149 -1.28 11.39 17.00
C GLY A 149 -2.15 12.56 16.52
N LYS A 150 -2.94 13.20 17.40
CA LYS A 150 -3.82 14.33 17.03
C LYS A 150 -3.07 15.64 16.82
N SER A 151 -1.98 15.85 17.57
CA SER A 151 -1.08 16.98 17.40
C SER A 151 0.36 16.56 17.67
N TRP A 152 1.30 17.26 17.05
CA TRP A 152 2.72 16.89 17.03
C TRP A 152 3.61 18.04 17.47
N THR A 153 4.65 17.71 18.23
CA THR A 153 5.74 18.61 18.58
C THR A 153 7.03 18.10 17.92
N LYS A 154 7.63 18.90 17.04
CA LYS A 154 8.95 18.56 16.47
C LYS A 154 10.03 18.68 17.55
N TYR A 155 10.96 17.74 17.57
CA TYR A 155 12.06 17.75 18.54
C TYR A 155 13.00 18.93 18.26
N LYS A 156 13.29 19.72 19.31
CA LYS A 156 14.16 20.91 19.20
C LYS A 156 15.59 20.59 18.76
N GLY A 157 16.05 19.37 19.01
CA GLY A 157 17.39 18.91 18.60
C GLY A 157 17.46 18.32 17.19
N ASN A 158 16.42 18.49 16.36
CA ASN A 158 16.46 18.03 14.98
C ASN A 158 17.53 18.75 14.13
N PRO A 159 18.09 18.07 13.11
CA PRO A 159 17.90 16.66 12.78
C PRO A 159 18.66 15.72 13.73
N VAL A 160 18.11 14.53 14.00
CA VAL A 160 18.74 13.47 14.83
C VAL A 160 19.80 12.67 14.09
N ILE A 161 19.72 12.61 12.75
CA ILE A 161 20.80 12.11 11.89
C ILE A 161 21.03 13.12 10.76
N LYS A 162 22.21 13.74 10.78
CA LYS A 162 22.64 14.63 9.70
C LYS A 162 23.11 13.80 8.50
N ASN A 163 22.84 14.29 7.30
CA ASN A 163 23.30 13.68 6.07
C ASN A 163 24.84 13.67 6.01
N PRO A 164 25.49 12.51 5.82
CA PRO A 164 26.94 12.42 5.70
C PRO A 164 27.49 12.85 4.32
N GLY A 165 26.65 13.31 3.39
CA GLY A 165 27.00 13.61 1.99
C GLY A 165 26.52 12.54 1.00
N ILE A 166 25.39 11.90 1.29
CA ILE A 166 24.71 10.94 0.42
C ILE A 166 23.50 11.65 -0.17
N ARG A 167 23.49 11.76 -1.50
CA ARG A 167 22.46 12.47 -2.26
C ARG A 167 21.04 12.05 -1.88
N ASP A 168 20.78 10.76 -1.95
CA ASP A 168 19.51 10.14 -1.59
C ASP A 168 19.65 9.47 -0.22
N PHE A 169 19.16 10.12 0.84
CA PHE A 169 19.33 9.71 2.24
C PHE A 169 18.00 9.89 2.97
N ARG A 170 17.08 8.93 2.85
CA ARG A 170 15.68 9.14 3.22
C ARG A 170 14.92 7.88 3.64
N ASP A 171 13.69 8.12 4.05
CA ASP A 171 12.63 7.16 4.36
C ASP A 171 12.94 6.26 5.56
N PRO A 172 13.15 6.84 6.76
CA PRO A 172 13.49 6.07 7.96
C PRO A 172 12.30 5.22 8.43
N LYS A 173 12.45 3.89 8.35
CA LYS A 173 11.60 2.94 9.08
C LYS A 173 12.24 2.59 10.41
N VAL A 174 11.52 2.78 11.51
CA VAL A 174 11.97 2.41 12.85
C VAL A 174 11.14 1.28 13.45
N SER A 175 11.80 0.32 14.09
CA SER A 175 11.17 -0.76 14.85
C SER A 175 11.93 -1.05 16.14
N TRP A 176 11.25 -1.62 17.14
CA TRP A 176 11.88 -2.07 18.38
C TRP A 176 12.44 -3.49 18.21
N TYR A 177 13.74 -3.65 18.39
CA TYR A 177 14.39 -4.95 18.41
C TYR A 177 14.47 -5.48 19.85
N ALA A 178 13.43 -6.22 20.24
CA ALA A 178 13.26 -6.72 21.60
C ALA A 178 14.46 -7.53 22.16
N PRO A 179 15.13 -8.42 21.38
CA PRO A 179 16.23 -9.23 21.92
C PRO A 179 17.40 -8.41 22.48
N ALA A 180 17.72 -7.27 21.86
CA ALA A 180 18.80 -6.37 22.31
C ALA A 180 18.29 -5.07 22.95
N LYS A 181 16.97 -4.94 23.17
CA LYS A 181 16.32 -3.76 23.78
C LYS A 181 16.78 -2.44 23.17
N LYS A 182 16.77 -2.35 21.84
CA LYS A 182 17.16 -1.15 21.10
C LYS A 182 16.23 -0.89 19.91
N TRP A 183 16.10 0.36 19.53
CA TRP A 183 15.46 0.77 18.28
C TRP A 183 16.39 0.50 17.11
N ILE A 184 15.83 0.02 16.01
CA ILE A 184 16.52 -0.17 14.74
C ILE A 184 15.87 0.76 13.72
N MET A 185 16.69 1.55 13.03
CA MET A 185 16.29 2.29 11.85
C MET A 185 16.82 1.57 10.61
N THR A 186 15.92 1.31 9.67
CA THR A 186 16.19 0.88 8.31
C THR A 186 16.05 2.11 7.42
N LEU A 187 17.14 2.56 6.80
CA LEU A 187 17.19 3.81 6.03
C LEU A 187 17.67 3.53 4.61
N ALA A 188 17.00 4.10 3.61
CA ALA A 188 17.48 4.07 2.23
C ALA A 188 18.59 5.12 2.05
N THR A 189 19.73 4.66 1.57
CA THR A 189 20.93 5.46 1.37
C THR A 189 21.45 5.25 -0.05
N LEU A 190 20.75 5.85 -1.01
CA LEU A 190 20.95 5.75 -2.46
C LEU A 190 20.61 4.38 -3.04
N ASP A 191 21.60 3.50 -3.17
CA ASP A 191 21.54 2.19 -3.84
C ASP A 191 21.57 1.02 -2.84
N HIS A 192 21.44 1.31 -1.55
CA HIS A 192 21.49 0.30 -0.49
C HIS A 192 20.74 0.76 0.75
N ILE A 193 20.55 -0.17 1.67
CA ILE A 193 20.00 0.09 2.99
C ILE A 193 21.12 0.23 4.00
N THR A 194 21.03 1.26 4.85
CA THR A 194 21.87 1.39 6.04
C THR A 194 21.01 1.17 7.30
N PHE A 195 21.49 0.31 8.19
CA PHE A 195 20.88 0.09 9.50
C PHE A 195 21.55 0.98 10.54
N TYR A 196 20.74 1.59 11.41
CA TYR A 196 21.20 2.30 12.60
C TYR A 196 20.51 1.76 13.83
N ALA A 197 21.14 1.89 15.00
CA ALA A 197 20.54 1.57 16.28
C ALA A 197 20.52 2.76 17.23
N SER A 198 19.53 2.78 18.13
CA SER A 198 19.40 3.79 19.17
C SER A 198 18.75 3.20 20.42
N THR A 199 19.13 3.70 21.59
CA THR A 199 18.45 3.40 22.85
C THR A 199 17.42 4.46 23.24
N ASP A 200 17.35 5.59 22.53
CA ASP A 200 16.56 6.77 22.93
C ASP A 200 15.90 7.54 21.78
N LEU A 201 15.90 6.99 20.55
CA LEU A 201 15.39 7.59 19.31
C LEU A 201 16.07 8.91 18.87
N LYS A 202 17.00 9.45 19.66
CA LYS A 202 17.65 10.75 19.44
C LYS A 202 19.10 10.57 18.99
N HIS A 203 19.81 9.62 19.57
CA HIS A 203 21.20 9.32 19.25
C HIS A 203 21.27 8.00 18.49
N TRP A 204 21.80 8.04 17.27
CA TRP A 204 21.83 6.89 16.38
C TRP A 204 23.27 6.50 16.04
N GLN A 205 23.57 5.22 16.17
CA GLN A 205 24.83 4.61 15.74
C GLN A 205 24.60 3.79 14.49
N LYS A 206 25.45 3.96 13.47
CA LYS A 206 25.42 3.11 12.28
C LYS A 206 25.83 1.68 12.67
N GLU A 207 25.05 0.70 12.21
CA GLU A 207 25.29 -0.73 12.45
C GLU A 207 25.92 -1.37 11.22
N SER A 208 25.14 -1.62 10.18
CA SER A 208 25.59 -2.28 8.96
C SER A 208 24.93 -1.71 7.70
N THR A 209 25.28 -2.25 6.54
CA THR A 209 24.58 -1.98 5.28
C THR A 209 24.16 -3.28 4.60
N PHE A 210 23.17 -3.21 3.71
CA PHE A 210 22.74 -4.32 2.88
C PHE A 210 22.34 -3.84 1.48
N GLY A 211 22.60 -4.66 0.48
CA GLY A 211 21.87 -4.61 -0.79
C GLY A 211 22.61 -4.01 -1.97
N LYS A 212 23.77 -3.38 -1.80
CA LYS A 212 24.53 -2.81 -2.94
C LYS A 212 24.78 -3.87 -4.03
N GLY A 213 24.16 -3.69 -5.19
CA GLY A 213 24.24 -4.62 -6.33
C GLY A 213 23.39 -5.90 -6.21
N SER A 214 22.44 -5.97 -5.27
CA SER A 214 21.56 -7.12 -5.02
C SER A 214 20.08 -6.80 -5.23
N GLY A 215 19.31 -7.68 -5.87
CA GLY A 215 17.91 -7.35 -6.23
C GLY A 215 17.83 -6.25 -7.30
N ALA A 216 16.64 -5.67 -7.50
CA ALA A 216 16.43 -4.69 -8.55
C ALA A 216 17.15 -3.36 -8.25
N HIS A 217 17.96 -2.91 -9.22
CA HIS A 217 18.79 -1.70 -9.16
C HIS A 217 18.59 -0.80 -10.39
N GLY A 218 17.40 -0.88 -11.02
CA GLY A 218 17.06 -0.03 -12.17
C GLY A 218 16.90 1.46 -11.83
N GLY A 219 16.90 1.81 -10.54
CA GLY A 219 16.63 3.14 -10.03
C GLY A 219 16.99 3.24 -8.55
N VAL A 220 16.58 4.35 -7.92
CA VAL A 220 16.89 4.65 -6.52
C VAL A 220 16.09 3.75 -5.58
N TRP A 221 16.72 3.33 -4.48
CA TRP A 221 16.03 2.59 -3.41
C TRP A 221 15.35 3.56 -2.46
N GLU A 222 14.11 3.27 -2.11
CA GLU A 222 13.23 4.11 -1.28
C GLU A 222 12.43 3.25 -0.30
N CYS A 223 11.77 3.89 0.66
CA CYS A 223 10.75 3.33 1.55
C CYS A 223 11.05 1.90 2.07
N PRO A 224 12.17 1.66 2.77
CA PRO A 224 12.48 0.32 3.26
C PRO A 224 11.63 -0.07 4.48
N ASP A 225 11.46 -1.36 4.71
CA ASP A 225 10.81 -1.87 5.93
C ASP A 225 11.39 -3.22 6.38
N LEU A 226 11.76 -3.33 7.66
CA LEU A 226 12.33 -4.55 8.24
C LEU A 226 11.42 -5.11 9.34
N PHE A 227 10.92 -6.32 9.14
CA PHE A 227 10.04 -7.00 10.09
C PHE A 227 10.15 -8.52 10.03
N PRO A 228 9.88 -9.24 11.13
CA PRO A 228 9.79 -10.70 11.11
C PRO A 228 8.41 -11.18 10.69
N LEU A 229 8.39 -12.32 10.01
CA LEU A 229 7.22 -13.20 9.82
C LEU A 229 7.54 -14.60 10.36
N THR A 230 6.51 -15.34 10.78
CA THR A 230 6.67 -16.69 11.30
C THR A 230 6.18 -17.72 10.29
N TYR A 231 7.01 -18.71 9.96
CA TYR A 231 6.64 -19.87 9.15
C TYR A 231 6.90 -21.16 9.92
N LYS A 232 5.83 -21.91 10.23
CA LYS A 232 5.91 -23.19 10.98
C LYS A 232 6.78 -23.09 12.25
N GLY A 233 6.59 -22.03 13.03
CA GLY A 233 7.32 -21.77 14.28
C GLY A 233 8.72 -21.16 14.12
N ARG A 234 9.23 -21.01 12.89
CA ARG A 234 10.50 -20.33 12.63
C ARG A 234 10.27 -18.88 12.23
N GLN A 235 11.01 -17.95 12.86
CA GLN A 235 11.06 -16.56 12.39
C GLN A 235 11.94 -16.44 11.14
N VAL A 236 11.45 -15.70 10.17
CA VAL A 236 12.15 -15.27 8.96
C VAL A 236 12.01 -13.75 8.90
N TRP A 237 13.13 -13.05 8.75
CA TRP A 237 13.13 -11.61 8.60
C TRP A 237 12.88 -11.25 7.14
N VAL A 238 12.02 -10.26 6.93
CA VAL A 238 11.70 -9.68 5.64
C VAL A 238 12.22 -8.25 5.61
N LEU A 239 12.96 -7.93 4.56
CA LEU A 239 13.35 -6.57 4.22
C LEU A 239 12.63 -6.17 2.93
N ILE A 240 11.65 -5.28 3.04
CA ILE A 240 11.06 -4.58 1.90
C ILE A 240 11.99 -3.44 1.49
N VAL A 241 12.14 -3.25 0.18
CA VAL A 241 12.77 -2.08 -0.42
C VAL A 241 11.95 -1.67 -1.64
N ASN A 242 11.62 -0.39 -1.77
CA ASN A 242 10.94 0.13 -2.95
C ASN A 242 11.98 0.65 -3.95
N VAL A 243 11.69 0.55 -5.25
CA VAL A 243 12.61 1.02 -6.31
C VAL A 243 11.90 1.83 -7.39
N ASN A 244 12.51 2.94 -7.83
CA ASN A 244 12.01 3.76 -8.93
C ASN A 244 13.13 4.36 -9.81
N PRO A 245 13.12 4.14 -11.14
CA PRO A 245 12.35 3.12 -11.87
C PRO A 245 12.96 1.71 -11.67
N GLY A 246 12.39 0.68 -12.30
CA GLY A 246 12.94 -0.68 -12.28
C GLY A 246 11.97 -1.76 -11.80
N GLY A 247 10.68 -1.44 -11.67
CA GLY A 247 9.63 -2.39 -11.33
C GLY A 247 9.43 -3.49 -12.39
N PRO A 248 8.73 -4.59 -12.03
CA PRO A 248 8.60 -5.79 -12.86
C PRO A 248 7.84 -5.56 -14.16
N ASN A 249 7.03 -4.50 -14.21
CA ASN A 249 6.23 -4.11 -15.36
C ASN A 249 6.41 -2.61 -15.71
N GLY A 250 7.59 -2.06 -15.40
CA GLY A 250 7.94 -0.66 -15.65
C GLY A 250 7.69 0.26 -14.46
N GLY A 251 8.37 1.41 -14.45
CA GLY A 251 8.25 2.40 -13.39
C GLY A 251 8.64 1.90 -12.00
N SER A 252 7.85 2.31 -11.01
CA SER A 252 8.12 2.11 -9.58
C SER A 252 7.46 0.84 -9.02
N ALA A 253 8.14 0.10 -8.13
CA ALA A 253 7.56 -1.09 -7.47
C ALA A 253 8.20 -1.47 -6.12
N THR A 254 7.53 -2.36 -5.38
CA THR A 254 7.99 -2.91 -4.09
C THR A 254 8.68 -4.27 -4.26
N GLN A 255 9.99 -4.34 -4.01
CA GLN A 255 10.73 -5.61 -3.90
C GLN A 255 10.92 -6.02 -2.43
N TYR A 256 11.27 -7.28 -2.20
CA TYR A 256 11.61 -7.77 -0.87
C TYR A 256 12.69 -8.85 -0.87
N PHE A 257 13.34 -8.99 0.28
CA PHE A 257 14.30 -10.03 0.59
C PHE A 257 13.86 -10.78 1.85
N THR A 258 14.11 -12.09 1.89
CA THR A 258 13.91 -12.93 3.07
C THR A 258 15.26 -13.33 3.65
N GLY A 259 15.36 -13.47 4.97
CA GLY A 259 16.62 -13.83 5.60
C GLY A 259 16.58 -13.81 7.13
N THR A 260 17.70 -13.40 7.71
CA THR A 260 17.90 -13.27 9.15
C THR A 260 18.36 -11.88 9.53
N PHE A 261 18.03 -11.44 10.74
CA PHE A 261 18.51 -10.19 11.32
C PHE A 261 18.91 -10.41 12.77
N ASP A 262 20.15 -10.06 13.11
CA ASP A 262 20.76 -10.28 14.42
C ASP A 262 20.75 -9.03 15.32
N GLY A 263 20.06 -7.96 14.89
CA GLY A 263 20.09 -6.66 15.57
C GLY A 263 21.23 -5.76 15.12
N HIS A 264 22.12 -6.24 14.24
CA HIS A 264 23.21 -5.49 13.64
C HIS A 264 23.11 -5.50 12.12
N GLN A 265 23.00 -6.68 11.49
CA GLN A 265 22.97 -6.84 10.04
C GLN A 265 21.85 -7.76 9.56
N PHE A 266 21.34 -7.47 8.36
CA PHE A 266 20.44 -8.35 7.62
C PHE A 266 21.25 -9.25 6.68
N LYS A 267 21.01 -10.56 6.74
CA LYS A 267 21.59 -11.56 5.84
C LYS A 267 20.48 -12.22 5.07
N ALA A 268 20.42 -11.96 3.76
CA ALA A 268 19.44 -12.57 2.88
C ALA A 268 19.72 -14.07 2.68
N ASP A 269 18.66 -14.87 2.61
CA ASP A 269 18.72 -16.29 2.25
C ASP A 269 19.12 -16.47 0.78
N ASP A 270 18.68 -15.55 -0.08
CA ASP A 270 19.03 -15.45 -1.49
C ASP A 270 18.93 -13.99 -1.97
N LEU A 271 19.54 -13.70 -3.13
CA LEU A 271 19.57 -12.34 -3.71
C LEU A 271 18.65 -12.21 -4.94
N GLN A 272 17.72 -13.15 -5.15
CA GLN A 272 16.80 -13.04 -6.27
C GLN A 272 15.82 -11.90 -6.03
N THR A 273 15.55 -11.12 -7.08
CA THR A 273 14.52 -10.09 -7.02
C THR A 273 13.15 -10.74 -6.87
N LYS A 274 12.51 -10.50 -5.74
CA LYS A 274 11.12 -10.89 -5.46
C LYS A 274 10.28 -9.63 -5.34
N TRP A 275 9.09 -9.66 -5.93
CA TRP A 275 8.17 -8.51 -5.92
C TRP A 275 6.99 -8.80 -5.01
N LEU A 276 6.61 -7.81 -4.21
CA LEU A 276 5.45 -7.92 -3.33
C LEU A 276 4.14 -7.72 -4.11
N ASP A 277 4.22 -6.97 -5.21
CA ASP A 277 3.19 -6.82 -6.22
C ASP A 277 3.84 -6.73 -7.61
N TYR A 278 3.25 -7.42 -8.58
CA TYR A 278 3.74 -7.43 -9.96
C TYR A 278 3.00 -6.44 -10.86
N GLY A 279 1.89 -5.85 -10.41
CA GLY A 279 1.20 -4.81 -11.15
C GLY A 279 2.01 -3.51 -11.18
N PRO A 280 1.74 -2.61 -12.13
CA PRO A 280 2.47 -1.35 -12.25
C PRO A 280 2.11 -0.34 -11.15
N ASP A 281 1.01 -0.51 -10.40
CA ASP A 281 0.47 0.53 -9.51
C ASP A 281 0.51 0.14 -8.03
N GLU A 282 1.62 -0.41 -7.57
CA GLU A 282 1.88 -0.59 -6.14
C GLU A 282 3.32 -0.17 -5.84
N TYR A 283 3.47 0.90 -5.06
CA TYR A 283 4.75 1.47 -4.69
C TYR A 283 4.74 2.03 -3.27
N ALA A 284 5.93 2.33 -2.73
CA ALA A 284 6.11 2.83 -1.37
C ALA A 284 5.41 1.93 -0.33
N GLY A 285 5.36 0.63 -0.62
CA GLY A 285 4.71 -0.37 0.21
C GLY A 285 5.44 -0.53 1.53
N VAL A 286 4.74 -0.31 2.65
CA VAL A 286 5.29 -0.44 4.00
C VAL A 286 4.26 -1.05 4.96
N THR A 287 4.69 -1.44 6.16
CA THR A 287 3.85 -2.07 7.18
C THR A 287 3.51 -1.16 8.36
N TRP A 288 2.40 -1.45 9.03
CA TRP A 288 2.06 -0.82 10.31
C TRP A 288 3.00 -1.29 11.42
N SER A 289 3.42 -0.35 12.28
CA SER A 289 4.01 -0.68 13.57
C SER A 289 2.92 -0.99 14.61
N ASN A 290 3.33 -1.69 15.66
CA ASN A 290 2.50 -1.97 16.84
C ASN A 290 1.21 -2.80 16.59
N THR A 291 1.22 -3.68 15.58
CA THR A 291 0.10 -4.60 15.25
C THR A 291 0.25 -6.00 15.84
N GLY A 292 1.22 -6.20 16.74
CA GLY A 292 1.55 -7.52 17.28
C GLY A 292 2.14 -8.47 16.23
N GLU A 293 1.66 -9.71 16.20
CA GLU A 293 2.13 -10.75 15.28
C GLU A 293 1.67 -10.52 13.83
N THR A 294 0.47 -9.97 13.65
CA THR A 294 -0.07 -9.66 12.32
C THR A 294 0.78 -8.57 11.67
N LYS A 295 1.19 -8.78 10.43
CA LYS A 295 1.85 -7.76 9.61
C LYS A 295 0.89 -7.26 8.55
N LEU A 296 0.45 -6.02 8.74
CA LEU A 296 -0.42 -5.30 7.84
C LEU A 296 0.44 -4.43 6.93
N PHE A 297 0.13 -4.46 5.64
CA PHE A 297 0.84 -3.76 4.58
C PHE A 297 -0.13 -2.87 3.81
N ILE A 298 0.34 -1.72 3.34
CA ILE A 298 -0.36 -0.92 2.33
C ILE A 298 0.68 -0.21 1.47
N GLY A 299 0.33 0.02 0.22
CA GLY A 299 1.14 0.78 -0.73
C GLY A 299 0.40 1.99 -1.26
N TRP A 300 1.15 2.86 -1.92
CA TRP A 300 0.64 3.88 -2.82
C TRP A 300 0.18 3.23 -4.12
N MET A 301 -1.09 3.39 -4.46
CA MET A 301 -1.70 2.83 -5.66
C MET A 301 -1.49 3.76 -6.86
N SER A 302 -0.24 3.85 -7.32
CA SER A 302 0.16 4.66 -8.48
C SER A 302 1.55 4.26 -8.97
N ASN A 303 2.04 4.96 -10.00
CA ASN A 303 3.36 4.78 -10.56
C ASN A 303 3.99 6.11 -10.95
N TRP A 304 5.24 6.34 -10.54
CA TRP A 304 5.95 7.59 -10.84
C TRP A 304 6.04 7.95 -12.32
N GLU A 305 5.95 7.00 -13.25
CA GLU A 305 5.99 7.28 -14.70
C GLU A 305 4.81 8.13 -15.21
N TYR A 306 3.67 8.10 -14.52
CA TYR A 306 2.46 8.81 -14.95
C TYR A 306 1.65 9.41 -13.81
N ALA A 307 2.07 9.23 -12.56
CA ALA A 307 1.32 9.67 -11.40
C ALA A 307 0.95 11.16 -11.47
N GLN A 308 1.82 12.04 -12.00
CA GLN A 308 1.54 13.48 -12.08
C GLN A 308 0.52 13.90 -13.14
N VAL A 309 0.07 12.99 -14.01
CA VAL A 309 -0.77 13.33 -15.18
C VAL A 309 -2.03 12.48 -15.31
N VAL A 310 -2.33 11.62 -14.33
CA VAL A 310 -3.59 10.86 -14.31
C VAL A 310 -4.81 11.79 -14.28
N PRO A 311 -5.96 11.38 -14.89
CA PRO A 311 -7.10 12.25 -15.16
C PRO A 311 -8.04 12.46 -13.95
N THR A 312 -7.48 12.54 -12.74
CA THR A 312 -8.19 13.00 -11.54
C THR A 312 -8.06 14.52 -11.39
N LYS A 313 -9.06 15.19 -10.81
CA LYS A 313 -9.14 16.67 -10.82
C LYS A 313 -8.81 17.30 -9.48
N SER A 314 -9.63 17.03 -8.45
CA SER A 314 -9.52 17.71 -7.15
C SER A 314 -8.60 16.97 -6.17
N TRP A 315 -8.41 15.68 -6.38
CA TRP A 315 -7.53 14.79 -5.62
C TRP A 315 -6.64 14.04 -6.60
N ARG A 316 -5.55 13.45 -6.08
CA ARG A 316 -4.74 12.53 -6.86
C ARG A 316 -4.11 11.45 -5.99
N SER A 317 -4.18 10.24 -6.56
CA SER A 317 -3.70 8.99 -5.98
C SER A 317 -4.53 8.45 -4.82
N ALA A 318 -4.40 7.14 -4.63
CA ALA A 318 -5.05 6.39 -3.57
C ALA A 318 -4.03 5.45 -2.92
N THR A 319 -4.40 4.79 -1.83
CA THR A 319 -3.69 3.62 -1.33
C THR A 319 -4.17 2.35 -2.03
N THR A 320 -3.38 1.27 -2.00
CA THR A 320 -3.88 -0.08 -2.29
C THR A 320 -4.83 -0.54 -1.20
N THR A 321 -5.48 -1.71 -1.37
CA THR A 321 -6.17 -2.33 -0.24
C THR A 321 -5.14 -2.73 0.83
N PRO A 322 -5.43 -2.53 2.13
CA PRO A 322 -4.60 -3.07 3.19
C PRO A 322 -4.50 -4.60 3.10
N ARG A 323 -3.30 -5.13 3.32
CA ARG A 323 -2.98 -6.56 3.13
C ARG A 323 -2.40 -7.17 4.39
N GLU A 324 -2.83 -8.37 4.74
CA GLU A 324 -2.17 -9.24 5.71
C GLU A 324 -1.06 -10.02 5.01
N LEU A 325 0.17 -9.90 5.52
CA LEU A 325 1.34 -10.61 5.01
C LEU A 325 1.58 -11.90 5.80
N SER A 326 1.85 -12.98 5.06
CA SER A 326 2.23 -14.27 5.60
C SER A 326 3.34 -14.88 4.75
N LEU A 327 3.96 -15.96 5.22
CA LEU A 327 4.97 -16.69 4.45
C LEU A 327 4.44 -18.02 3.97
N GLU A 328 4.84 -18.36 2.76
CA GLU A 328 4.75 -19.69 2.20
C GLU A 328 6.13 -20.16 1.74
N ARG A 329 6.29 -21.47 1.63
CA ARG A 329 7.56 -22.07 1.17
C ARG A 329 7.33 -22.91 -0.06
N ILE A 330 7.85 -22.45 -1.20
CA ILE A 330 7.71 -23.07 -2.52
C ILE A 330 9.11 -23.25 -3.11
N ASP A 331 9.42 -24.43 -3.65
CA ASP A 331 10.73 -24.74 -4.24
C ASP A 331 11.93 -24.35 -3.33
N ASN A 332 11.80 -24.62 -2.02
CA ASN A 332 12.72 -24.24 -0.95
C ASN A 332 12.88 -22.75 -0.66
N GLN A 333 12.22 -21.86 -1.41
CA GLN A 333 12.24 -20.41 -1.19
C GLN A 333 11.08 -19.95 -0.31
N TYR A 334 11.35 -18.96 0.55
CA TYR A 334 10.29 -18.22 1.22
C TYR A 334 9.72 -17.17 0.26
N LEU A 335 8.39 -17.19 0.12
CA LEU A 335 7.60 -16.22 -0.63
C LEU A 335 6.60 -15.56 0.32
N ILE A 336 6.35 -14.27 0.13
CA ILE A 336 5.29 -13.57 0.84
C ILE A 336 3.96 -13.87 0.15
N ALA A 337 2.99 -14.36 0.92
CA ALA A 337 1.59 -14.37 0.52
C ALA A 337 0.93 -13.10 1.10
N SER A 338 0.40 -12.26 0.20
CA SER A 338 -0.19 -10.96 0.51
C SER A 338 -1.70 -11.00 0.22
N LYS A 339 -2.52 -10.95 1.26
CA LYS A 339 -3.98 -11.11 1.15
C LYS A 339 -4.71 -9.86 1.62
N PRO A 340 -5.82 -9.42 0.98
CA PRO A 340 -6.62 -8.32 1.51
C PRO A 340 -7.06 -8.61 2.94
N VAL A 341 -7.08 -7.59 3.79
CA VAL A 341 -7.60 -7.70 5.15
C VAL A 341 -9.04 -8.21 5.17
N LYS A 342 -9.38 -8.96 6.22
CA LYS A 342 -10.72 -9.53 6.39
C LYS A 342 -11.85 -8.50 6.26
N ALA A 343 -11.61 -7.26 6.69
CA ALA A 343 -12.61 -6.18 6.64
C ALA A 343 -13.18 -5.93 5.23
N ILE A 344 -12.43 -6.24 4.16
CA ILE A 344 -12.94 -6.18 2.77
C ILE A 344 -14.06 -7.20 2.55
N ASP A 345 -13.90 -8.42 3.08
CA ASP A 345 -14.92 -9.46 3.01
C ASP A 345 -16.19 -9.11 3.82
N ASP A 346 -16.08 -8.16 4.76
CA ASP A 346 -17.15 -7.72 5.65
C ASP A 346 -17.89 -6.46 5.13
N LEU A 347 -17.40 -5.82 4.05
CA LEU A 347 -18.07 -4.69 3.41
C LEU A 347 -19.52 -5.03 3.03
N LYS A 348 -20.42 -4.03 3.03
CA LYS A 348 -21.81 -4.29 2.67
C LYS A 348 -21.95 -4.61 1.19
N GLY A 349 -22.96 -5.43 0.88
CA GLY A 349 -23.50 -5.57 -0.45
C GLY A 349 -23.94 -6.98 -0.81
N GLN A 350 -24.51 -7.11 -2.01
CA GLN A 350 -25.22 -8.32 -2.42
C GLN A 350 -24.25 -9.36 -2.96
N THR A 351 -24.40 -10.60 -2.49
CA THR A 351 -23.56 -11.73 -2.90
C THR A 351 -24.34 -12.71 -3.78
N LYS A 352 -23.74 -13.10 -4.90
CA LYS A 352 -24.17 -14.21 -5.75
C LYS A 352 -23.10 -15.28 -5.78
N ILE A 353 -23.49 -16.53 -5.56
CA ILE A 353 -22.61 -17.69 -5.66
C ILE A 353 -23.10 -18.58 -6.79
N LEU A 354 -22.17 -18.98 -7.65
CA LEU A 354 -22.34 -19.94 -8.73
C LEU A 354 -21.33 -21.08 -8.51
N THR A 355 -21.75 -22.32 -8.75
CA THR A 355 -20.91 -23.50 -8.51
C THR A 355 -20.95 -24.45 -9.68
N ASN A 356 -19.87 -25.23 -9.85
CA ASN A 356 -19.74 -26.26 -10.89
C ASN A 356 -20.08 -25.76 -12.30
N LEU A 357 -19.51 -24.61 -12.67
CA LEU A 357 -19.66 -24.01 -13.98
C LEU A 357 -18.70 -24.69 -14.98
N VAL A 358 -19.17 -24.85 -16.21
CA VAL A 358 -18.36 -25.27 -17.35
C VAL A 358 -18.41 -24.15 -18.37
N VAL A 359 -17.25 -23.59 -18.71
CA VAL A 359 -17.14 -22.52 -19.72
C VAL A 359 -16.69 -23.14 -21.03
N ASN A 360 -17.47 -22.90 -22.08
CA ASN A 360 -17.20 -23.33 -23.46
C ASN A 360 -17.13 -22.09 -24.34
N GLY A 361 -15.92 -21.59 -24.59
CA GLY A 361 -15.69 -20.33 -25.30
C GLY A 361 -15.92 -19.10 -24.42
N SER A 362 -17.16 -18.86 -23.99
CA SER A 362 -17.53 -17.69 -23.19
C SER A 362 -18.68 -18.01 -22.21
N LEU A 363 -18.63 -17.39 -21.03
CA LEU A 363 -19.71 -17.38 -20.05
C LEU A 363 -19.98 -15.94 -19.61
N ASP A 364 -21.15 -15.43 -19.92
CA ASP A 364 -21.59 -14.10 -19.49
C ASP A 364 -22.18 -14.16 -18.08
N LEU A 365 -21.59 -13.39 -17.17
CA LEU A 365 -22.01 -13.30 -15.77
C LEU A 365 -22.70 -11.96 -15.44
N THR A 366 -22.86 -11.07 -16.41
CA THR A 366 -23.33 -9.68 -16.23
C THR A 366 -24.64 -9.62 -15.44
N GLN A 367 -25.65 -10.39 -15.87
CA GLN A 367 -26.96 -10.42 -15.22
C GLN A 367 -26.92 -11.01 -13.80
N SER A 368 -25.99 -11.94 -13.55
CA SER A 368 -25.79 -12.53 -12.22
C SER A 368 -25.05 -11.58 -11.28
N ALA A 369 -24.17 -10.74 -11.83
CA ALA A 369 -23.29 -9.87 -11.08
C ALA A 369 -23.96 -8.54 -10.67
N LYS A 370 -24.88 -8.00 -11.49
CA LYS A 370 -25.60 -6.73 -11.26
C LYS A 370 -24.66 -5.58 -10.82
N MET A 371 -23.56 -5.43 -11.56
CA MET A 371 -22.45 -4.53 -11.23
C MET A 371 -22.69 -3.12 -11.76
N ASP A 372 -23.86 -2.53 -11.51
CA ASP A 372 -24.26 -1.26 -12.14
C ASP A 372 -23.25 -0.12 -11.92
N LYS A 373 -22.53 -0.16 -10.77
CA LYS A 373 -21.50 0.81 -10.41
C LYS A 373 -20.07 0.38 -10.75
N GLY A 374 -19.87 -0.83 -11.27
CA GLY A 374 -18.54 -1.39 -11.57
C GLY A 374 -17.67 -1.63 -10.33
N ILE A 375 -18.26 -1.71 -9.13
CA ILE A 375 -17.54 -1.92 -7.87
C ILE A 375 -17.94 -3.27 -7.29
N PHE A 376 -17.00 -4.20 -7.19
CA PHE A 376 -17.29 -5.56 -6.73
C PHE A 376 -16.03 -6.30 -6.30
N GLN A 377 -16.25 -7.38 -5.56
CA GLN A 377 -15.30 -8.44 -5.30
C GLN A 377 -15.71 -9.69 -6.08
N LEU A 378 -14.72 -10.40 -6.63
CA LEU A 378 -14.90 -11.72 -7.25
C LEU A 378 -13.94 -12.72 -6.61
N ASP A 379 -14.47 -13.78 -6.02
CA ASP A 379 -13.69 -14.97 -5.64
C ASP A 379 -13.96 -16.09 -6.67
N LEU A 380 -12.92 -16.57 -7.36
CA LEU A 380 -13.02 -17.62 -8.37
C LEU A 380 -12.10 -18.79 -8.04
N LYS A 381 -12.63 -20.00 -8.17
CA LYS A 381 -11.89 -21.25 -8.01
C LYS A 381 -12.01 -22.08 -9.28
N ALA A 382 -10.95 -22.11 -10.09
CA ALA A 382 -10.82 -22.99 -11.25
C ALA A 382 -10.00 -24.23 -10.90
N ILE A 383 -10.30 -25.36 -11.55
CA ILE A 383 -9.55 -26.60 -11.44
C ILE A 383 -8.95 -26.97 -12.80
N LYS A 384 -7.81 -27.66 -12.80
CA LYS A 384 -7.05 -28.01 -14.01
C LYS A 384 -6.67 -26.73 -14.80
N PRO A 385 -5.61 -26.03 -14.39
CA PRO A 385 -5.25 -24.72 -14.90
C PRO A 385 -5.14 -24.73 -16.43
N ALA A 386 -5.87 -23.81 -17.06
CA ALA A 386 -5.99 -23.67 -18.50
C ALA A 386 -6.09 -22.16 -18.82
N ASP A 387 -5.88 -21.77 -20.08
CA ASP A 387 -5.99 -20.36 -20.46
C ASP A 387 -7.40 -19.83 -20.21
N PHE A 388 -7.51 -18.70 -19.51
CA PHE A 388 -8.78 -18.00 -19.34
C PHE A 388 -8.57 -16.51 -19.13
N ALA A 389 -9.60 -15.73 -19.44
CA ALA A 389 -9.71 -14.31 -19.19
C ALA A 389 -11.03 -13.99 -18.50
N ILE A 390 -10.99 -13.20 -17.44
CA ILE A 390 -12.11 -12.46 -16.88
C ILE A 390 -12.08 -11.09 -17.55
N GLU A 391 -13.04 -10.83 -18.42
CA GLU A 391 -13.19 -9.55 -19.11
C GLU A 391 -14.23 -8.70 -18.41
N LEU A 392 -13.81 -7.50 -18.02
CA LEU A 392 -14.66 -6.45 -17.48
C LEU A 392 -14.82 -5.38 -18.55
N SER A 393 -16.06 -5.01 -18.89
CA SER A 393 -16.32 -4.05 -19.96
C SER A 393 -17.55 -3.18 -19.70
N ASN A 394 -17.78 -2.20 -20.57
CA ASN A 394 -18.97 -1.35 -20.56
C ASN A 394 -19.51 -1.10 -21.98
N ASP A 395 -20.59 -0.32 -22.09
CA ASP A 395 -21.20 0.06 -23.37
C ASP A 395 -20.43 1.13 -24.15
N GLN A 396 -19.40 1.75 -23.56
CA GLN A 396 -18.53 2.72 -24.22
C GLN A 396 -17.33 2.06 -24.93
N GLY A 397 -17.21 0.72 -24.83
CA GLY A 397 -16.12 -0.03 -25.43
C GLY A 397 -14.87 -0.16 -24.56
N ASP A 398 -14.90 0.35 -23.32
CA ASP A 398 -13.79 0.14 -22.40
C ASP A 398 -13.74 -1.31 -21.96
N MET A 399 -12.53 -1.85 -21.82
CA MET A 399 -12.30 -3.22 -21.42
C MET A 399 -10.99 -3.39 -20.62
N VAL A 400 -11.06 -4.24 -19.61
CA VAL A 400 -9.92 -4.74 -18.85
C VAL A 400 -10.02 -6.27 -18.82
N ALA A 401 -8.95 -6.96 -19.20
CA ALA A 401 -8.88 -8.42 -19.14
C ALA A 401 -7.90 -8.88 -18.06
N ILE A 402 -8.38 -9.72 -17.14
CA ILE A 402 -7.56 -10.32 -16.08
C ILE A 402 -7.57 -11.83 -16.25
N GLY A 403 -6.42 -12.47 -16.37
CA GLY A 403 -6.40 -13.88 -16.74
C GLY A 403 -5.16 -14.64 -16.37
N TYR A 404 -5.12 -15.88 -16.83
CA TYR A 404 -3.99 -16.78 -16.70
C TYR A 404 -3.61 -17.32 -18.08
N ASP A 405 -2.33 -17.20 -18.42
CA ASP A 405 -1.71 -17.77 -19.60
C ASP A 405 -0.94 -19.02 -19.17
N LYS A 406 -1.46 -20.19 -19.53
CA LYS A 406 -0.92 -21.50 -19.14
C LYS A 406 0.41 -21.76 -19.82
N SER A 407 0.57 -21.34 -21.08
CA SER A 407 1.78 -21.60 -21.87
C SER A 407 3.02 -20.92 -21.28
N ARG A 408 2.84 -19.70 -20.77
CA ARG A 408 3.91 -18.92 -20.10
C ARG A 408 3.90 -19.08 -18.57
N ASN A 409 2.88 -19.73 -18.01
CA ASN A 409 2.62 -19.86 -16.57
C ASN A 409 2.60 -18.50 -15.84
N VAL A 410 1.85 -17.54 -16.39
CA VAL A 410 1.73 -16.18 -15.82
C VAL A 410 0.28 -15.77 -15.68
N TYR A 411 0.00 -15.01 -14.62
CA TYR A 411 -1.18 -14.15 -14.55
C TYR A 411 -0.96 -12.86 -15.36
N TYR A 412 -2.04 -12.20 -15.75
CA TYR A 412 -1.95 -10.91 -16.43
C TYR A 412 -3.12 -9.98 -16.10
N ILE A 413 -2.86 -8.67 -16.23
CA ILE A 413 -3.85 -7.61 -16.33
C ILE A 413 -3.57 -6.86 -17.63
N ASP A 414 -4.53 -6.87 -18.55
CA ASP A 414 -4.50 -6.09 -19.79
C ASP A 414 -5.41 -4.88 -19.63
N ARG A 415 -4.81 -3.68 -19.58
CA ARG A 415 -5.50 -2.40 -19.49
C ARG A 415 -5.35 -1.56 -20.77
N THR A 416 -4.98 -2.17 -21.89
CA THR A 416 -4.74 -1.45 -23.15
C THR A 416 -5.97 -0.68 -23.65
N GLN A 417 -7.18 -1.16 -23.32
CA GLN A 417 -8.46 -0.55 -23.70
C GLN A 417 -9.26 -0.08 -22.46
N SER A 418 -8.62 0.25 -21.34
CA SER A 418 -9.29 0.55 -20.07
C SER A 418 -9.92 1.96 -19.98
N GLY A 419 -10.27 2.56 -21.12
CA GLY A 419 -10.78 3.93 -21.24
C GLY A 419 -9.70 4.98 -21.50
N LEU A 420 -9.61 6.00 -20.66
CA LEU A 420 -8.62 7.07 -20.80
C LEU A 420 -7.23 6.47 -20.55
N THR A 421 -6.40 6.43 -21.59
CA THR A 421 -5.02 5.93 -21.52
C THR A 421 -4.00 6.89 -22.13
N ALA A 422 -4.46 7.84 -22.97
CA ALA A 422 -3.60 8.72 -23.76
C ALA A 422 -2.82 9.76 -22.95
N PHE A 423 -3.07 9.91 -21.64
CA PHE A 423 -2.33 10.83 -20.77
C PHE A 423 -0.87 10.41 -20.55
N SER A 424 -0.52 9.15 -20.80
CA SER A 424 0.88 8.69 -20.80
C SER A 424 1.07 7.51 -21.76
N LYS A 425 2.16 7.54 -22.52
CA LYS A 425 2.57 6.45 -23.43
C LYS A 425 2.92 5.15 -22.70
N ASN A 426 3.25 5.22 -21.41
CA ASN A 426 3.61 4.06 -20.60
C ASN A 426 2.41 3.47 -19.83
N PHE A 427 1.22 4.05 -19.97
CA PHE A 427 0.06 3.60 -19.22
C PHE A 427 -0.59 2.36 -19.83
N ALA A 428 -0.98 2.43 -21.11
CA ALA A 428 -1.63 1.31 -21.80
C ALA A 428 -0.67 0.11 -21.94
N GLY A 429 -1.04 -1.03 -21.37
CA GLY A 429 -0.18 -2.21 -21.39
C GLY A 429 -0.84 -3.47 -20.87
N LYS A 430 -0.25 -4.61 -21.24
CA LYS A 430 -0.55 -5.93 -20.69
C LYS A 430 0.57 -6.34 -19.75
N HIS A 431 0.32 -6.20 -18.45
CA HIS A 431 1.27 -6.53 -17.40
C HIS A 431 1.15 -8.00 -17.03
N THR A 432 2.24 -8.63 -16.60
CA THR A 432 2.26 -10.05 -16.27
C THR A 432 2.94 -10.35 -14.95
N ALA A 433 2.56 -11.46 -14.32
CA ALA A 433 3.12 -11.91 -13.06
C ALA A 433 3.29 -13.43 -13.06
N PRO A 434 4.41 -13.98 -12.55
CA PRO A 434 4.60 -15.42 -12.48
C PRO A 434 3.58 -16.09 -11.56
N ARG A 435 3.11 -17.27 -11.93
CA ARG A 435 2.34 -18.14 -11.03
C ARG A 435 3.30 -19.03 -10.24
N PHE A 436 3.38 -18.81 -8.93
CA PHE A 436 4.25 -19.60 -8.05
C PHE A 436 3.65 -20.92 -7.60
N ALA A 437 2.32 -21.00 -7.42
CA ALA A 437 1.68 -22.21 -6.96
C ALA A 437 1.84 -23.36 -7.96
N LYS A 438 2.11 -24.56 -7.45
CA LYS A 438 2.37 -25.77 -8.25
C LYS A 438 1.18 -26.72 -8.36
N ASN A 439 0.09 -26.41 -7.66
CA ASN A 439 -1.11 -27.26 -7.66
C ASN A 439 -2.01 -26.97 -8.87
N ASP A 440 -3.00 -27.86 -9.08
CA ASP A 440 -3.98 -27.77 -10.17
C ASP A 440 -5.21 -26.92 -9.84
N ILE A 441 -5.11 -26.02 -8.86
CA ILE A 441 -6.18 -25.13 -8.43
C ILE A 441 -5.72 -23.70 -8.65
N ILE A 442 -6.55 -22.91 -9.32
CA ILE A 442 -6.37 -21.46 -9.36
C ILE A 442 -7.43 -20.85 -8.45
N ASN A 443 -6.97 -20.21 -7.38
CA ASN A 443 -7.82 -19.38 -6.51
C ASN A 443 -7.54 -17.91 -6.85
N LEU A 444 -8.52 -17.18 -7.36
CA LEU A 444 -8.42 -15.74 -7.59
C LEU A 444 -9.34 -14.99 -6.64
N LYS A 445 -8.85 -13.91 -6.07
CA LYS A 445 -9.68 -12.82 -5.55
C LYS A 445 -9.38 -11.57 -6.38
N LEU A 446 -10.41 -10.98 -6.96
CA LEU A 446 -10.36 -9.67 -7.62
C LEU A 446 -11.10 -8.66 -6.78
N LEU A 447 -10.48 -7.49 -6.55
CA LEU A 447 -11.15 -6.31 -6.03
C LEU A 447 -11.20 -5.27 -7.14
N VAL A 448 -12.39 -4.79 -7.45
CA VAL A 448 -12.62 -3.77 -8.48
C VAL A 448 -13.31 -2.58 -7.84
N ASP A 449 -12.70 -1.42 -8.01
CA ASP A 449 -13.22 -0.11 -7.59
C ASP A 449 -13.37 0.79 -8.83
N LYS A 450 -13.84 2.03 -8.66
CA LYS A 450 -14.14 2.94 -9.79
C LYS A 450 -12.96 3.19 -10.73
N ALA A 451 -11.73 3.06 -10.23
CA ALA A 451 -10.50 3.38 -10.97
C ALA A 451 -9.35 2.40 -10.69
N SER A 452 -9.65 1.19 -10.19
CA SER A 452 -8.61 0.20 -9.92
C SER A 452 -9.11 -1.24 -10.01
N VAL A 453 -8.16 -2.13 -10.30
CA VAL A 453 -8.31 -3.59 -10.23
C VAL A 453 -7.11 -4.13 -9.46
N GLU A 454 -7.36 -4.85 -8.38
CA GLU A 454 -6.36 -5.62 -7.65
C GLU A 454 -6.65 -7.11 -7.76
N LEU A 455 -5.66 -7.87 -8.26
CA LEU A 455 -5.67 -9.32 -8.35
C LEU A 455 -4.83 -9.93 -7.23
N PHE A 456 -5.43 -10.87 -6.50
CA PHE A 456 -4.76 -11.73 -5.52
C PHE A 456 -4.94 -13.17 -5.96
N ALA A 457 -3.91 -13.73 -6.58
CA ALA A 457 -3.92 -15.08 -7.11
C ALA A 457 -3.23 -16.07 -6.17
N ASP A 458 -3.72 -17.31 -6.19
CA ASP A 458 -3.24 -18.45 -5.42
C ASP A 458 -3.01 -18.09 -3.95
N ASP A 459 -4.08 -17.59 -3.33
CA ASP A 459 -4.09 -17.21 -1.92
C ASP A 459 -3.03 -16.12 -1.61
N GLY A 460 -2.84 -15.17 -2.53
CA GLY A 460 -1.98 -14.01 -2.35
C GLY A 460 -0.50 -14.24 -2.65
N LEU A 461 -0.12 -15.42 -3.16
CA LEU A 461 1.26 -15.71 -3.59
C LEU A 461 1.69 -14.87 -4.80
N THR A 462 0.74 -14.47 -5.64
CA THR A 462 0.98 -13.54 -6.74
C THR A 462 -0.07 -12.43 -6.66
N THR A 463 0.36 -11.18 -6.55
CA THR A 463 -0.55 -10.03 -6.59
C THR A 463 -0.24 -9.10 -7.76
N MET A 464 -1.27 -8.43 -8.27
CA MET A 464 -1.14 -7.41 -9.30
C MET A 464 -2.11 -6.27 -9.04
N THR A 465 -1.60 -5.05 -8.96
CA THR A 465 -2.39 -3.83 -8.80
C THR A 465 -2.33 -2.97 -10.05
N SER A 466 -3.48 -2.54 -10.54
CA SER A 466 -3.58 -1.67 -11.72
C SER A 466 -4.64 -0.61 -11.51
N ILE A 467 -4.28 0.66 -11.72
CA ILE A 467 -5.27 1.73 -11.90
C ILE A 467 -5.82 1.71 -13.33
N ILE A 468 -7.06 2.18 -13.48
CA ILE A 468 -7.82 2.25 -14.75
C ILE A 468 -8.69 3.51 -14.76
N PHE A 469 -9.02 4.03 -15.93
CA PHE A 469 -9.82 5.26 -16.06
C PHE A 469 -10.92 5.10 -17.12
N PRO A 470 -11.91 4.21 -16.88
CA PRO A 470 -12.94 3.94 -17.87
C PRO A 470 -13.85 5.17 -18.08
N HIS A 471 -14.39 5.34 -19.27
CA HIS A 471 -15.37 6.39 -19.60
C HIS A 471 -16.71 6.18 -18.88
N ALA A 472 -17.05 4.93 -18.56
CA ALA A 472 -18.22 4.55 -17.77
C ALA A 472 -17.89 3.36 -16.84
N PRO A 473 -18.66 3.10 -15.77
CA PRO A 473 -18.41 1.93 -14.93
C PRO A 473 -18.32 0.63 -15.72
N LEU A 474 -17.32 -0.21 -15.44
CA LEU A 474 -17.18 -1.55 -16.04
C LEU A 474 -18.25 -2.48 -15.44
N ASN A 475 -19.44 -2.46 -16.04
CA ASN A 475 -20.66 -3.08 -15.53
C ASN A 475 -20.95 -4.46 -16.13
N LYS A 476 -20.17 -4.90 -17.14
CA LYS A 476 -20.28 -6.22 -17.76
C LYS A 476 -19.12 -7.11 -17.35
N ILE A 477 -19.40 -8.41 -17.22
CA ILE A 477 -18.39 -9.41 -16.90
C ILE A 477 -18.59 -10.68 -17.73
N LYS A 478 -17.51 -11.13 -18.36
CA LYS A 478 -17.46 -12.41 -19.08
C LYS A 478 -16.25 -13.20 -18.65
N ILE A 479 -16.39 -14.52 -18.64
CA ILE A 479 -15.25 -15.44 -18.53
C ILE A 479 -15.07 -16.09 -19.91
N ASN A 480 -13.92 -15.85 -20.52
CA ASN A 480 -13.56 -16.38 -21.84
C ASN A 480 -12.43 -17.40 -21.71
N THR A 481 -12.43 -18.38 -22.60
CA THR A 481 -11.39 -19.41 -22.68
C THR A 481 -11.32 -19.99 -24.09
N THR A 482 -10.10 -20.34 -24.52
CA THR A 482 -9.89 -21.11 -25.76
C THR A 482 -10.04 -22.62 -25.52
N GLN A 483 -10.14 -23.04 -24.26
CA GLN A 483 -10.19 -24.44 -23.87
C GLN A 483 -11.63 -24.98 -23.95
N LYS A 484 -11.75 -26.24 -24.37
CA LYS A 484 -13.03 -26.95 -24.28
C LYS A 484 -13.26 -27.36 -22.83
N ASN A 485 -14.37 -26.93 -22.25
CA ASN A 485 -14.83 -27.26 -20.89
C ASN A 485 -13.90 -26.79 -19.76
N LEU A 486 -13.57 -25.49 -19.70
CA LEU A 486 -12.92 -24.93 -18.51
C LEU A 486 -13.84 -25.13 -17.30
N ALA A 487 -13.34 -25.86 -16.30
CA ALA A 487 -14.11 -26.21 -15.11
C ALA A 487 -13.87 -25.21 -13.98
N ILE A 488 -14.91 -24.45 -13.63
CA ILE A 488 -14.89 -23.49 -12.53
C ILE A 488 -15.76 -24.02 -11.40
N LYS A 489 -15.12 -24.41 -10.30
CA LYS A 489 -15.81 -24.99 -9.15
C LYS A 489 -16.69 -23.97 -8.44
N LYS A 490 -16.24 -22.72 -8.36
CA LYS A 490 -16.97 -21.66 -7.66
C LYS A 490 -16.64 -20.30 -8.26
N VAL A 491 -17.67 -19.48 -8.42
CA VAL A 491 -17.57 -18.03 -8.57
C VAL A 491 -18.45 -17.40 -7.51
N LYS A 492 -17.88 -16.55 -6.66
CA LYS A 492 -18.62 -15.70 -5.72
C LYS A 492 -18.41 -14.25 -6.15
N LEU A 493 -19.49 -13.60 -6.53
CA LEU A 493 -19.54 -12.19 -6.88
C LEU A 493 -20.20 -11.45 -5.72
N LYS A 494 -19.56 -10.42 -5.21
CA LYS A 494 -20.10 -9.55 -4.18
C LYS A 494 -20.04 -8.12 -4.66
N ARG A 495 -21.18 -7.51 -4.93
CA ARG A 495 -21.26 -6.06 -5.17
C ARG A 495 -20.86 -5.36 -3.88
N LEU A 496 -19.97 -4.38 -3.94
CA LEU A 496 -19.57 -3.60 -2.78
C LEU A 496 -20.33 -2.28 -2.79
N GLU A 497 -20.76 -1.82 -1.61
CA GLU A 497 -21.56 -0.60 -1.41
C GLU A 497 -20.89 0.39 -0.46
#